data_AF-A0A6C0D3Y5-F1
#
_entry.id   AF-A0A6C0D3Y5-F1
#
_cell.length_a   1.000
_cell.length_b   1.000
_cell.length_c   1.000
_cell.angle_alpha   90.00
_cell.angle_beta   90.00
_cell.angle_gamma   90.00
#
_symmetry.space_group_name_H-M   'P 1'
#
loop_
_entity.id
_entity.type
_entity.pdbx_description
1 polymer ?
#
loop_
_entity_poly.entity_id
_entity_poly.type
_entity_poly.pdbx_seq_one_letter_code
_entity_poly.pdbx_strand_id
1 'polypeptide(L)'
;MKRPERSPIDGTYTVKGKKYKELFGSREQVWNGTAYKTEGCLTKDQLHMNDKGRIVSALKFKTAKKEMRLQKYGYHAKKGKFGYVKKTAKKFDKKLLLSKKYGGKNAVVENEEDDDE
;
A
#
# COMPACT_ATOMS: atom_id res chain seq x y z
N MET A 1 24.19 20.18 8.50
CA MET A 1 24.90 19.76 7.27
C MET A 1 25.08 20.96 6.36
N LYS A 2 26.25 21.12 5.76
CA LYS A 2 26.52 22.18 4.77
C LYS A 2 25.68 21.94 3.50
N ARG A 3 25.15 23.02 2.90
CA ARG A 3 24.39 22.95 1.64
C ARG A 3 25.36 22.58 0.50
N PRO A 4 24.95 21.75 -0.47
CA PRO A 4 25.79 21.46 -1.63
C PRO A 4 25.91 22.72 -2.50
N GLU A 5 27.15 23.14 -2.75
CA GLU A 5 27.50 24.29 -3.57
C GLU A 5 27.86 23.83 -4.99
N ARG A 6 27.55 24.67 -5.99
CA ARG A 6 27.93 24.40 -7.38
C ARG A 6 29.41 24.69 -7.56
N SER A 7 30.17 23.75 -8.11
CA SER A 7 31.59 23.97 -8.40
C SER A 7 31.75 25.12 -9.39
N PRO A 8 32.56 26.16 -9.10
CA PRO A 8 32.78 27.27 -10.02
C PRO A 8 33.48 26.86 -11.31
N ILE A 9 34.29 25.79 -11.27
CA ILE A 9 35.11 25.31 -12.40
C ILE A 9 34.28 24.38 -13.28
N ASP A 10 33.77 23.29 -12.69
CA ASP A 10 33.09 22.24 -13.43
C ASP A 10 31.59 22.55 -13.66
N GLY A 11 31.01 23.46 -12.89
CA GLY A 11 29.57 23.73 -12.91
C GLY A 11 28.70 22.56 -12.41
N THR A 12 29.30 21.55 -11.77
CA THR A 12 28.61 20.35 -11.25
C THR A 12 28.45 20.40 -9.74
N TYR A 13 27.60 19.52 -9.22
CA TYR A 13 27.38 19.29 -7.79
C TYR A 13 27.98 17.94 -7.38
N THR A 14 28.85 17.96 -6.37
CA THR A 14 29.39 16.72 -5.78
C THR A 14 28.60 16.39 -4.52
N VAL A 15 27.85 15.29 -4.55
CA VAL A 15 27.03 14.84 -3.41
C VAL A 15 27.33 13.37 -3.14
N LYS A 16 27.75 13.04 -1.91
CA LYS A 16 28.11 11.67 -1.49
C LYS A 16 29.10 10.98 -2.45
N GLY A 17 30.10 11.73 -2.94
CA GLY A 17 31.13 11.22 -3.85
C GLY A 17 30.70 11.05 -5.31
N LYS A 18 29.47 11.41 -5.68
CA LYS A 18 28.99 11.38 -7.07
C LYS A 18 28.82 12.80 -7.61
N LYS A 19 29.20 13.01 -8.89
CA LYS A 19 29.01 14.28 -9.60
C LYS A 19 27.65 14.28 -10.30
N TYR A 20 26.93 15.39 -10.18
CA TYR A 20 25.64 15.63 -10.83
C TYR A 20 25.69 16.95 -11.58
N LYS A 21 25.05 17.02 -12.75
CA LYS A 21 24.97 18.28 -13.51
C LYS A 21 24.06 19.27 -12.80
N GLU A 22 22.95 18.77 -12.26
CA GLU A 22 21.93 19.57 -11.58
C GLU A 22 21.67 19.04 -10.17
N LEU A 23 21.37 19.93 -9.22
CA LEU A 23 21.02 19.51 -7.87
C LEU A 23 19.56 19.03 -7.80
N PHE A 24 18.66 19.78 -8.46
CA PHE A 24 17.24 19.52 -8.54
C PHE A 24 16.87 19.21 -9.99
N GLY A 25 15.97 18.25 -10.20
CA GLY A 25 15.45 17.94 -11.52
C GLY A 25 14.15 17.14 -11.49
N SER A 26 13.69 16.74 -12.66
CA SER A 26 12.54 15.85 -12.83
C SER A 26 12.85 14.45 -12.29
N ARG A 27 11.80 13.64 -12.07
CA ARG A 27 11.97 12.23 -11.65
C ARG A 27 12.80 11.42 -12.65
N GLU A 28 12.65 11.71 -13.94
CA GLU A 28 13.42 11.08 -15.02
C GLU A 28 14.89 11.49 -14.97
N GLN A 29 15.19 12.78 -14.80
CA GLN A 29 16.57 13.25 -14.67
C GLN A 29 17.28 12.63 -13.46
N VAL A 30 16.58 12.47 -12.33
CA VAL A 30 17.12 11.80 -11.14
C VAL A 30 17.32 10.31 -11.38
N TRP A 31 16.39 9.65 -12.07
CA TRP A 31 16.50 8.23 -12.40
C TRP A 31 17.70 7.96 -13.34
N ASN A 32 17.90 8.82 -14.33
CA ASN A 32 19.01 8.75 -15.29
C ASN A 32 20.35 9.19 -14.68
N GLY A 33 20.35 9.86 -13.52
CA GLY A 33 21.56 10.29 -12.82
C GLY A 33 22.08 11.67 -13.21
N THR A 34 21.33 12.44 -14.00
CA THR A 34 21.66 13.83 -14.34
C THR A 34 21.52 14.76 -13.13
N ALA A 35 20.48 14.52 -12.32
CA ALA A 35 20.17 15.30 -11.13
C ALA A 35 20.27 14.47 -9.84
N TYR A 36 20.63 15.10 -8.72
CA TYR A 36 20.75 14.39 -7.43
C TYR A 36 19.39 14.04 -6.82
N LYS A 37 18.46 14.99 -6.80
CA LYS A 37 17.15 14.83 -6.18
C LYS A 37 16.07 15.60 -6.93
N THR A 38 14.81 15.25 -6.67
CA THR A 38 13.67 16.00 -7.21
C THR A 38 13.40 17.26 -6.38
N GLU A 39 12.54 18.15 -6.90
CA GLU A 39 12.01 19.30 -6.15
C GLU A 39 11.36 18.85 -4.82
N GLY A 40 10.66 17.72 -4.83
CA GLY A 40 10.10 17.07 -3.64
C GLY A 40 11.13 16.32 -2.77
N CYS A 41 12.43 16.58 -2.96
CA CYS A 41 13.54 16.01 -2.21
C CYS A 41 13.64 14.47 -2.26
N LEU A 42 13.14 13.84 -3.33
CA LEU A 42 13.30 12.41 -3.55
C LEU A 42 14.62 12.13 -4.27
N THR A 43 15.40 11.22 -3.69
CA THR A 43 16.62 10.67 -4.32
C THR A 43 16.28 9.45 -5.16
N LYS A 44 17.21 9.01 -6.00
CA LYS A 44 17.04 7.84 -6.88
C LYS A 44 16.58 6.58 -6.14
N ASP A 45 17.14 6.33 -4.95
CA ASP A 45 16.79 5.15 -4.13
C ASP A 45 15.34 5.17 -3.59
N GLN A 46 14.73 6.36 -3.55
CA GLN A 46 13.35 6.57 -3.11
C GLN A 46 12.35 6.57 -4.28
N LEU A 47 12.85 6.42 -5.51
CA LEU A 47 12.04 6.27 -6.72
C LEU A 47 11.88 4.80 -7.08
N HIS A 48 10.82 4.50 -7.82
CA HIS A 48 10.48 3.14 -8.25
C HIS A 48 9.81 3.21 -9.62
N MET A 49 10.24 2.38 -10.55
CA MET A 49 9.55 2.20 -11.83
C MET A 49 8.42 1.20 -11.64
N ASN A 50 7.18 1.64 -11.87
CA ASN A 50 6.02 0.75 -11.77
C ASN A 50 5.88 -0.11 -13.03
N ASP A 51 4.97 -1.09 -12.96
CA ASP A 51 4.68 -2.01 -14.07
C ASP A 51 4.12 -1.31 -15.32
N LYS A 52 3.74 -0.04 -15.22
CA LYS A 52 3.26 0.81 -16.33
C LYS A 52 4.37 1.71 -16.91
N GLY A 53 5.64 1.47 -16.55
CA GLY A 53 6.80 2.23 -17.02
C GLY A 53 6.94 3.64 -16.43
N ARG A 54 6.15 4.01 -15.41
CA ARG A 54 6.22 5.34 -14.78
C ARG A 54 7.11 5.33 -13.55
N ILE A 55 7.92 6.37 -13.39
CA ILE A 55 8.74 6.57 -12.19
C ILE A 55 7.89 7.24 -11.09
N VAL A 56 7.58 6.48 -10.05
CA VAL A 56 6.78 6.89 -8.89
C VAL A 56 7.63 6.89 -7.62
N SER A 57 7.11 7.45 -6.51
CA SER A 57 7.81 7.32 -5.23
C SER A 57 7.60 5.92 -4.64
N ALA A 58 8.70 5.31 -4.19
CA ALA A 58 8.71 3.94 -3.66
C ALA A 58 7.81 3.82 -2.42
N LEU A 59 7.82 4.82 -1.54
CA LEU A 59 7.00 4.84 -0.32
C LEU A 59 5.52 4.80 -0.67
N LYS A 60 5.04 5.65 -1.59
CA LYS A 60 3.61 5.68 -1.96
C LYS A 60 3.18 4.39 -2.62
N PHE A 61 4.03 3.80 -3.47
CA PHE A 61 3.75 2.51 -4.10
C PHE A 61 3.60 1.39 -3.06
N LYS A 62 4.55 1.28 -2.12
CA LYS A 62 4.52 0.29 -1.03
C LYS A 62 3.30 0.47 -0.12
N THR A 63 3.01 1.69 0.30
CA THR A 63 1.86 2.01 1.15
C THR A 63 0.53 1.67 0.47
N ALA A 64 0.39 2.00 -0.82
CA ALA A 64 -0.82 1.69 -1.58
C ALA A 64 -1.09 0.18 -1.67
N LYS A 65 -0.05 -0.63 -1.91
CA LYS A 65 -0.15 -2.10 -1.93
C LYS A 65 -0.49 -2.67 -0.54
N LYS A 66 0.07 -2.10 0.53
CA LYS A 66 -0.16 -2.57 1.91
C LYS A 66 -1.57 -2.26 2.41
N GLU A 67 -2.04 -1.02 2.22
CA GLU A 67 -3.26 -0.56 2.88
C GLU A 67 -4.54 -1.00 2.15
N MET A 68 -4.47 -1.22 0.83
CA MET A 68 -5.61 -1.58 -0.01
C MET A 68 -6.91 -0.84 0.36
N ARG A 69 -6.81 0.50 0.50
CA ARG A 69 -7.83 1.35 1.16
C ARG A 69 -9.26 1.09 0.67
N LEU A 70 -9.45 0.96 -0.63
CA LEU A 70 -10.78 0.67 -1.20
C LEU A 70 -11.34 -0.63 -0.63
N GLN A 71 -10.57 -1.72 -0.65
CA GLN A 71 -10.98 -3.01 -0.11
C GLN A 71 -11.20 -2.93 1.41
N LYS A 72 -10.34 -2.21 2.13
CA LYS A 72 -10.48 -1.97 3.58
C LYS A 72 -11.83 -1.32 3.92
N TYR A 73 -12.29 -0.37 3.10
CA TYR A 73 -13.60 0.26 3.25
C TYR A 73 -14.74 -0.50 2.54
N GLY A 74 -14.49 -1.73 2.06
CA GLY A 74 -15.48 -2.61 1.45
C GLY A 74 -15.73 -2.37 -0.05
N TYR A 75 -15.03 -1.45 -0.69
CA TYR A 75 -15.15 -1.16 -2.11
C TYR A 75 -14.24 -2.05 -2.96
N HIS A 76 -14.79 -2.58 -4.05
CA HIS A 76 -14.07 -3.41 -5.01
C HIS A 76 -14.63 -3.21 -6.42
N ALA A 77 -13.85 -3.63 -7.42
CA ALA A 77 -14.30 -3.70 -8.81
C ALA A 77 -14.63 -5.16 -9.15
N LYS A 78 -15.67 -5.38 -9.95
CA LYS A 78 -16.06 -6.70 -10.47
C LYS A 78 -15.96 -6.68 -12.00
N LYS A 79 -15.24 -7.64 -12.59
CA LYS A 79 -15.14 -7.75 -14.05
C LYS A 79 -16.55 -7.84 -14.67
N GLY A 80 -16.79 -7.07 -15.74
CA GLY A 80 -18.10 -7.02 -16.42
C GLY A 80 -19.17 -6.14 -15.77
N LYS A 81 -18.87 -5.47 -14.64
CA LYS A 81 -19.76 -4.48 -14.03
C LYS A 81 -19.06 -3.12 -13.95
N PHE A 82 -19.63 -2.11 -14.59
CA PHE A 82 -19.14 -0.75 -14.54
C PHE A 82 -19.42 -0.10 -13.16
N GLY A 83 -18.47 0.66 -12.64
CA GLY A 83 -18.59 1.35 -11.34
C GLY A 83 -18.05 0.57 -10.13
N TYR A 84 -18.33 1.10 -8.92
CA TYR A 84 -17.90 0.49 -7.67
C TYR A 84 -18.90 -0.57 -7.19
N VAL A 85 -18.40 -1.62 -6.54
CA VAL A 85 -19.22 -2.60 -5.83
C VAL A 85 -18.87 -2.54 -4.35
N LYS A 86 -19.87 -2.33 -3.50
CA LYS A 86 -19.70 -2.30 -2.04
C LYS A 86 -19.98 -3.70 -1.49
N LYS A 87 -19.04 -4.27 -0.73
CA LYS A 87 -19.28 -5.50 0.04
C LYS A 87 -20.31 -5.16 1.10
N THR A 88 -21.42 -5.89 1.11
CA THR A 88 -22.32 -5.92 2.25
C THR A 88 -21.57 -6.58 3.42
N ALA A 89 -21.76 -6.07 4.63
CA ALA A 89 -21.27 -6.76 5.81
C ALA A 89 -21.92 -8.15 5.86
N LYS A 90 -21.13 -9.22 6.01
CA LYS A 90 -21.69 -10.54 6.30
C LYS A 90 -22.43 -10.40 7.63
N LYS A 91 -23.75 -10.65 7.64
CA LYS A 91 -24.48 -10.79 8.90
C LYS A 91 -23.82 -11.95 9.64
N PHE A 92 -23.17 -11.66 10.76
CA PHE A 92 -22.75 -12.71 11.67
C PHE A 92 -24.02 -13.29 12.26
N ASP A 93 -24.31 -14.56 12.00
CA ASP A 93 -25.36 -15.26 12.71
C ASP A 93 -25.01 -15.23 14.19
N LYS A 94 -25.84 -14.54 15.00
CA LYS A 94 -25.65 -14.39 16.45
C LYS A 94 -25.47 -15.74 17.16
N LYS A 95 -25.99 -16.83 16.57
CA LYS A 95 -25.84 -18.22 17.05
C LYS A 95 -24.36 -18.67 17.09
N LEU A 96 -23.53 -18.22 16.15
CA LEU A 96 -22.09 -18.55 16.09
C LEU A 96 -21.25 -17.72 17.08
N LEU A 97 -21.72 -16.53 17.46
CA LEU A 97 -21.09 -15.71 18.50
C LEU A 97 -21.34 -16.27 19.91
N LEU A 98 -22.49 -16.91 20.12
CA LEU A 98 -22.85 -17.52 21.41
C LEU A 98 -22.07 -18.81 21.69
N SER A 99 -21.87 -19.65 20.67
CA SER A 99 -21.11 -20.91 20.79
C SER A 99 -19.61 -20.71 21.10
N LYS A 100 -19.08 -19.51 20.85
CA LYS A 100 -17.69 -19.15 21.16
C LYS A 100 -17.53 -18.53 22.55
N LYS A 101 -18.63 -18.04 23.16
CA LYS A 101 -18.64 -17.47 24.51
C LYS A 101 -18.72 -18.55 25.60
N TYR A 102 -19.42 -19.64 25.32
CA TYR A 102 -19.47 -20.82 26.19
C TYR A 102 -18.73 -21.94 25.47
N GLY A 103 -17.43 -22.08 25.73
CA GLY A 103 -16.53 -23.00 25.04
C GLY A 103 -17.19 -24.36 24.79
N GLY A 104 -17.21 -24.76 23.53
CA GLY A 104 -17.90 -25.96 23.06
C GLY A 104 -17.67 -27.16 23.96
N LYS A 105 -18.73 -27.57 24.66
CA LYS A 105 -18.91 -28.92 25.18
C LYS A 105 -20.21 -29.43 24.60
N ASN A 106 -20.11 -30.59 23.97
CA ASN A 106 -21.20 -31.31 23.31
C ASN A 106 -22.46 -31.30 24.18
N ALA A 107 -23.54 -30.70 23.70
CA ALA A 107 -24.86 -30.98 24.24
C ALA A 107 -25.30 -32.32 23.63
N VAL A 108 -25.22 -33.37 24.45
CA VAL A 108 -25.92 -34.63 24.20
C VAL A 108 -27.40 -34.26 24.03
N VAL A 109 -27.95 -34.57 22.85
CA VAL A 109 -29.39 -34.53 22.62
C VAL A 109 -29.91 -35.83 23.20
N GLU A 110 -30.34 -35.79 24.47
CA GLU A 110 -31.27 -36.81 24.98
C GLU A 110 -32.62 -36.48 24.35
N ASN A 111 -33.02 -37.29 23.37
CA ASN A 111 -34.42 -37.39 22.98
C ASN A 111 -35.08 -38.20 24.10
N GLU A 112 -35.87 -37.56 24.96
CA GLU A 112 -36.88 -38.31 25.72
C GLU A 112 -38.01 -38.61 24.74
N GLU A 113 -38.24 -39.90 24.56
CA GLU A 113 -39.28 -40.49 23.73
C GLU A 113 -40.65 -40.04 24.25
N ASP A 114 -41.49 -39.55 23.33
CA ASP A 114 -42.92 -39.43 23.52
C ASP A 114 -43.51 -40.85 23.63
N ASP A 115 -43.85 -41.30 24.84
CA ASP A 115 -44.72 -42.44 25.16
C ASP A 115 -45.47 -42.02 26.47
N ASP A 116 -46.77 -42.09 26.70
CA ASP A 116 -47.95 -42.60 26.03
C ASP A 116 -49.18 -42.05 26.81
N GLU A 117 -50.32 -41.95 26.12
CA GLU A 117 -51.73 -41.97 26.59
C GLU A 117 -52.34 -40.81 27.41
#